data_AF-A0A0A9DMJ3-F1
#
_entry.id   AF-A0A0A9DMJ3-F1
#
_cell.length_a   1.000
_cell.length_b   1.000
_cell.length_c   1.000
_cell.angle_alpha   90.00
_cell.angle_beta   90.00
_cell.angle_gamma   90.00
#
_symmetry.space_group_name_H-M   'P 1'
#
loop_
_entity.id
_entity.type
_entity.pdbx_description
1 polymer ?
#
loop_
_entity_poly.entity_id
_entity_poly.type
_entity_poly.pdbx_seq_one_letter_code
_entity_poly.pdbx_strand_id
1 'polypeptide(L)'
;MPAGQQSICYDDEANLTFIGLVGMLDPPREEVRDAIHSCMSAGIRVIVVTGDNKSTAESLCRQIGAFEHLDDFAGYSYTASEFEGLPPLERANSLQRMVLFSR
;
A
#
# COMPACT_ATOMS: atom_id res chain seq x y z
N MET A 1 26.80 14.34 -9.39
CA MET A 1 27.62 13.29 -10.01
C MET A 1 29.05 13.52 -9.56
N PRO A 2 29.80 12.49 -9.15
CA PRO A 2 31.26 12.61 -9.00
C PRO A 2 31.87 13.18 -10.28
N ALA A 3 32.87 14.05 -10.15
CA ALA A 3 33.45 14.72 -11.31
C ALA A 3 34.09 13.69 -12.26
N GLY A 4 33.66 13.68 -13.53
CA GLY A 4 34.22 12.83 -14.59
C GLY A 4 33.49 11.52 -14.87
N GLN A 5 32.40 11.21 -14.16
CA GLN A 5 31.62 10.00 -14.38
C GLN A 5 30.37 10.29 -15.24
N GLN A 6 30.18 9.50 -16.30
CA GLN A 6 29.05 9.64 -17.23
C GLN A 6 27.81 8.80 -16.85
N SER A 7 27.93 7.89 -15.86
CA SER A 7 26.82 7.06 -15.36
C SER A 7 27.03 6.63 -13.90
N ILE A 8 25.94 6.51 -13.13
CA ILE A 8 25.94 5.90 -11.77
C ILE A 8 25.60 4.42 -11.88
N CYS A 9 26.21 3.58 -11.05
CA CYS A 9 25.80 2.20 -10.78
C CYS A 9 25.57 1.96 -9.27
N TYR A 10 25.04 0.79 -8.91
CA TYR A 10 24.79 0.42 -7.51
C TYR A 10 26.04 0.41 -6.63
N ASP A 11 27.21 0.13 -7.20
CA ASP A 11 28.48 0.10 -6.44
C ASP A 11 28.91 1.51 -5.97
N ASP A 12 28.42 2.57 -6.63
CA ASP A 12 28.66 3.96 -6.22
C ASP A 12 27.93 4.33 -4.91
N GLU A 13 26.90 3.56 -4.51
CA GLU A 13 26.11 3.76 -3.27
C GLU A 13 26.65 2.96 -2.08
N ALA A 14 27.94 2.61 -2.08
CA ALA A 14 28.60 1.89 -0.99
C ALA A 14 29.37 2.82 -0.02
N ASN A 15 29.58 2.37 1.23
CA ASN A 15 30.36 3.07 2.26
C ASN A 15 29.90 4.51 2.57
N LEU A 16 28.61 4.77 2.43
CA LEU A 16 28.01 6.07 2.75
C LEU A 16 27.98 6.31 4.27
N THR A 17 28.05 7.58 4.67
CA THR A 17 27.81 7.98 6.07
C THR A 17 26.36 8.39 6.22
N PHE A 18 25.61 7.70 7.08
CA PHE A 18 24.24 8.09 7.40
C PHE A 18 24.23 9.46 8.12
N ILE A 19 23.51 10.44 7.56
CA ILE A 19 23.40 11.79 8.11
C ILE A 19 22.09 11.98 8.89
N GLY A 20 20.98 11.44 8.38
CA GLY A 20 19.66 11.60 8.98
C GLY A 20 18.53 11.05 8.11
N LEU A 21 17.29 11.12 8.63
CA LEU A 21 16.06 10.67 7.97
C LEU A 21 15.03 11.81 7.97
N VAL A 22 14.28 11.93 6.88
CA VAL A 22 13.12 12.82 6.77
C VAL A 22 11.89 11.98 6.49
N GLY A 23 10.81 12.22 7.21
CA GLY A 23 9.49 11.64 6.94
C GLY A 23 8.58 12.67 6.28
N MET A 24 7.88 12.26 5.23
CA MET A 24 6.84 13.06 4.59
C MET A 24 5.55 12.26 4.55
N LEU A 25 4.42 12.97 4.60
CA LEU A 25 3.08 12.41 4.53
C LEU A 25 2.36 13.08 3.36
N ASP A 26 1.75 12.30 2.49
CA ASP A 26 0.71 12.76 1.58
C ASP A 26 -0.64 12.57 2.28
N PRO A 27 -1.25 13.64 2.83
CA PRO A 27 -2.46 13.49 3.62
C PRO A 27 -3.63 13.06 2.71
N PRO A 28 -4.51 12.16 3.18
CA PRO A 28 -5.70 11.82 2.42
C PRO A 28 -6.59 13.06 2.25
N ARG A 29 -7.28 13.14 1.12
CA ARG A 29 -8.26 14.20 0.88
C ARG A 29 -9.44 14.06 1.83
N GLU A 30 -9.99 15.18 2.30
CA GLU A 30 -11.05 15.20 3.31
C GLU A 30 -12.30 14.44 2.87
N GLU A 31 -12.64 14.52 1.58
CA GLU A 31 -13.82 13.89 0.98
C GLU A 31 -13.73 12.35 0.86
N VAL A 32 -12.55 11.75 1.00
CA VAL A 32 -12.34 10.32 0.74
C VAL A 32 -13.13 9.46 1.71
N ARG A 33 -13.19 9.84 2.98
CA ARG A 33 -13.92 9.08 4.00
C ARG A 33 -15.40 8.96 3.66
N ASP A 34 -16.02 10.09 3.34
CA ASP A 34 -17.45 10.14 3.02
C ASP A 34 -17.74 9.40 1.72
N ALA A 35 -16.88 9.54 0.71
CA ALA A 35 -17.01 8.81 -0.56
C ALA A 35 -16.96 7.29 -0.37
N ILE A 36 -16.02 6.78 0.44
CA ILE A 36 -15.92 5.35 0.76
C ILE A 36 -17.17 4.88 1.49
N HIS A 37 -17.62 5.63 2.51
CA HIS A 37 -18.82 5.29 3.25
C HIS A 37 -20.07 5.25 2.35
N SER A 38 -20.24 6.21 1.45
CA SER A 38 -21.35 6.23 0.49
C SER A 38 -21.31 5.03 -0.45
N CYS A 39 -20.14 4.68 -1.00
CA CYS A 39 -19.99 3.50 -1.85
C CYS A 39 -20.37 2.22 -1.10
N MET A 40 -19.81 2.01 0.09
CA MET A 40 -20.08 0.82 0.89
C MET A 40 -21.55 0.71 1.32
N SER A 41 -22.15 1.83 1.72
CA SER A 41 -23.58 1.90 2.08
C SER A 41 -24.51 1.60 0.89
N ALA A 42 -24.05 1.88 -0.33
CA ALA A 42 -24.74 1.54 -1.58
C ALA A 42 -24.50 0.08 -2.04
N GLY A 43 -23.73 -0.72 -1.29
CA GLY A 43 -23.34 -2.08 -1.67
C GLY A 43 -22.23 -2.14 -2.73
N ILE A 44 -21.53 -1.03 -2.98
CA ILE A 44 -20.39 -0.97 -3.90
C ILE A 44 -19.13 -1.36 -3.12
N ARG A 45 -18.45 -2.41 -3.58
CA ARG A 45 -17.18 -2.84 -2.99
C ARG A 45 -16.06 -1.89 -3.39
N VAL A 46 -15.33 -1.41 -2.39
CA VAL A 46 -14.13 -0.58 -2.56
C VAL A 46 -12.89 -1.45 -2.35
N ILE A 47 -11.92 -1.32 -3.24
CA ILE A 47 -10.59 -1.93 -3.10
C ILE A 47 -9.55 -0.81 -3.27
N VAL A 48 -8.66 -0.68 -2.29
CA VAL A 48 -7.55 0.28 -2.34
C VAL A 48 -6.36 -0.38 -3.06
N VAL A 49 -5.75 0.34 -4.00
CA VAL A 49 -4.55 -0.12 -4.73
C VAL A 49 -3.49 0.96 -4.60
N THR A 50 -2.32 0.65 -4.03
CA THR A 50 -1.22 1.61 -3.86
C THR A 50 0.14 0.97 -4.16
N GLY A 51 1.12 1.82 -4.52
CA GLY A 51 2.52 1.44 -4.66
C GLY A 51 3.31 1.51 -3.35
N ASP A 52 2.69 1.96 -2.27
CA ASP A 52 3.29 2.00 -0.94
C ASP A 52 3.54 0.59 -0.39
N ASN A 53 4.38 0.52 0.65
CA ASN A 53 4.53 -0.71 1.41
C ASN A 53 3.21 -1.07 2.13
N LYS A 54 3.05 -2.36 2.43
CA LYS A 54 1.82 -2.89 3.04
C LYS A 54 1.41 -2.20 4.34
N SER A 55 2.36 -1.97 5.25
CA SER A 55 2.04 -1.38 6.57
C SER A 55 1.62 0.08 6.47
N THR A 56 2.23 0.87 5.59
CA THR A 56 1.82 2.25 5.29
C THR A 56 0.42 2.26 4.69
N ALA A 57 0.15 1.36 3.74
CA ALA A 57 -1.15 1.27 3.08
C ALA A 57 -2.29 0.89 4.05
N GLU A 58 -2.05 -0.08 4.92
CA GLU A 58 -3.00 -0.47 5.98
C GLU A 58 -3.25 0.67 6.97
N SER A 59 -2.20 1.42 7.32
CA SER A 59 -2.30 2.59 8.19
C SER A 59 -3.13 3.71 7.53
N LEU A 60 -2.93 3.95 6.24
CA LEU A 60 -3.72 4.91 5.46
C LEU A 60 -5.21 4.51 5.43
N CYS A 61 -5.51 3.23 5.17
CA CYS A 61 -6.89 2.71 5.19
C CYS A 61 -7.58 2.96 6.53
N ARG A 62 -6.88 2.71 7.64
CA ARG A 62 -7.41 3.03 8.99
C ARG A 62 -7.62 4.53 9.19
N GLN A 63 -6.69 5.35 8.74
CA GLN A 63 -6.75 6.81 8.89
C GLN A 63 -7.94 7.42 8.14
N ILE A 64 -8.26 6.93 6.95
CA ILE A 64 -9.40 7.42 6.16
C ILE A 64 -10.74 6.81 6.62
N GLY A 65 -10.75 6.03 7.69
CA GLY A 65 -11.95 5.34 8.18
C GLY A 65 -12.46 4.26 7.22
N ALA A 66 -11.60 3.75 6.33
CA ALA A 66 -11.96 2.65 5.47
C ALA A 66 -11.88 1.34 6.26
N PHE A 67 -12.86 0.48 6.04
CA PHE A 67 -12.89 -0.88 6.57
C PHE A 67 -12.84 -0.97 8.11
N GLU A 68 -13.39 0.01 8.83
CA GLU A 68 -13.49 0.04 10.31
C GLU A 68 -14.19 -1.20 10.92
N HIS A 69 -14.91 -1.98 10.10
CA HIS A 69 -15.57 -3.23 10.50
C HIS A 69 -14.62 -4.43 10.56
N LEU A 70 -13.36 -4.29 10.13
CA LEU A 70 -12.33 -5.33 10.20
C LEU A 70 -11.46 -5.10 11.44
N ASP A 71 -11.25 -6.15 12.24
CA ASP A 71 -10.32 -6.11 13.38
C ASP A 71 -8.87 -5.92 12.92
N ASP A 72 -8.50 -6.64 11.86
CA ASP A 72 -7.22 -6.52 11.17
C ASP A 72 -7.38 -6.76 9.65
N PHE A 73 -6.27 -6.66 8.92
CA PHE A 73 -6.25 -6.87 7.47
C PHE A 73 -5.85 -8.30 7.07
N ALA A 74 -5.79 -9.25 8.00
CA ALA A 74 -5.34 -10.62 7.71
C ALA A 74 -6.30 -11.31 6.74
N GLY A 75 -5.78 -11.69 5.57
CA GLY A 75 -6.58 -12.28 4.49
C GLY A 75 -7.38 -11.27 3.67
N TYR A 76 -7.25 -9.96 3.93
CA TYR A 76 -7.89 -8.87 3.21
C TYR A 76 -6.89 -7.93 2.51
N SER A 77 -5.64 -7.89 2.98
CA SER A 77 -4.53 -7.07 2.46
C SER A 77 -3.42 -7.95 1.89
N TYR A 78 -3.02 -7.66 0.65
CA TYR A 78 -2.02 -8.43 -0.08
C TYR A 78 -1.00 -7.51 -0.77
N THR A 79 0.28 -7.82 -0.64
CA THR A 79 1.32 -7.32 -1.57
C THR A 79 1.21 -8.04 -2.92
N ALA A 80 1.80 -7.47 -3.95
CA ALA A 80 1.90 -8.12 -5.26
C ALA A 80 2.59 -9.49 -5.16
N SER A 81 3.72 -9.56 -4.45
CA SER A 81 4.46 -10.82 -4.27
C SER A 81 3.68 -11.88 -3.48
N GLU A 82 2.96 -11.49 -2.42
CA GLU A 82 2.11 -12.43 -1.68
C GLU A 82 0.98 -12.99 -2.57
N PHE A 83 0.31 -12.12 -3.34
CA PHE A 83 -0.82 -12.52 -4.18
C PHE A 83 -0.40 -13.42 -5.35
N GLU A 84 0.74 -13.12 -5.99
CA GLU A 84 1.31 -13.94 -7.05
C GLU A 84 1.76 -15.31 -6.54
N GLY A 85 2.24 -15.38 -5.30
CA GLY A 85 2.63 -16.63 -4.64
C GLY A 85 1.47 -17.53 -4.25
N LEU A 86 0.22 -17.03 -4.23
CA LEU A 86 -0.94 -17.84 -3.87
C LEU A 86 -1.25 -18.92 -4.94
N PRO A 87 -1.68 -20.12 -4.53
CA PRO A 87 -2.30 -21.09 -5.43
C PRO A 87 -3.50 -20.49 -6.19
N PRO A 88 -3.80 -20.95 -7.42
CA PRO A 88 -4.87 -20.36 -8.24
C PRO A 88 -6.25 -20.29 -7.55
N LEU A 89 -6.62 -21.32 -6.80
CA LEU A 89 -7.89 -21.36 -6.06
C LEU A 89 -7.91 -20.33 -4.92
N GLU A 90 -6.82 -20.24 -4.17
CA GLU A 90 -6.69 -19.26 -3.07
C GLU A 90 -6.65 -17.83 -3.60
N ARG A 91 -6.02 -17.61 -4.76
CA ARG A 91 -6.00 -16.32 -5.45
C ARG A 91 -7.40 -15.89 -5.90
N ALA A 92 -8.18 -16.81 -6.44
CA ALA A 92 -9.58 -16.54 -6.80
C ALA A 92 -10.41 -16.19 -5.54
N ASN A 93 -10.20 -16.90 -4.43
CA ASN A 93 -10.88 -16.62 -3.18
C ASN A 93 -10.45 -15.28 -2.56
N SER A 94 -9.16 -14.93 -2.61
CA SER A 94 -8.68 -13.64 -2.10
C SER A 94 -9.25 -12.47 -2.89
N LEU A 95 -9.40 -12.60 -4.21
CA LEU A 95 -10.09 -11.59 -5.04
C LEU A 95 -11.52 -11.31 -4.60
N GLN A 96 -12.21 -12.22 -3.90
CA GLN A 96 -13.59 -11.99 -3.43
C GLN A 96 -13.66 -11.14 -2.17
N ARG A 97 -12.63 -11.17 -1.32
CA ARG A 97 -12.63 -10.50 -0.02
C ARG A 97 -11.62 -9.37 0.10
N MET A 98 -10.60 -9.33 -0.76
CA MET A 98 -9.53 -8.34 -0.71
C MET A 98 -10.06 -6.91 -0.67
N VAL A 99 -9.51 -6.10 0.22
CA VAL A 99 -9.84 -4.68 0.39
C VAL A 99 -8.64 -3.79 0.09
N LEU A 100 -7.43 -4.34 0.13
CA LEU A 100 -6.19 -3.61 -0.09
C LEU A 100 -5.20 -4.46 -0.90
N PHE A 101 -4.62 -3.83 -1.91
CA PHE A 101 -3.52 -4.34 -2.69
C PHE A 101 -2.37 -3.34 -2.68
N SER A 102 -1.21 -3.75 -2.19
CA SER A 102 -0.01 -2.91 -2.09
C SER A 102 1.13 -3.49 -2.92
N ARG A 103 2.24 -2.76 -3.00
CA ARG A 103 3.47 -3.31 -3.57
C ARG A 103 4.02 -4.43 -2.69
#